data_AF-A0A6J4JCY5-F1
#
_entry.id   AF-A0A6J4JCY5-F1
#
_cell.length_a   1.000
_cell.length_b   1.000
_cell.length_c   1.000
_cell.angle_alpha   90.00
_cell.angle_beta   90.00
_cell.angle_gamma   90.00
#
_symmetry.space_group_name_H-M   'P 1'
#
loop_
_entity.id
_entity.type
_entity.pdbx_description
1 polymer ?
#
loop_
_entity_poly.entity_id
_entity_poly.type
_entity_poly.pdbx_seq_one_letter_code
_entity_poly.pdbx_strand_id
1 'polypeptide(L)'
;MTEQFFDKPILNSPYLYPARHWELDSDGQPTNHILERRRSADFVSPVPKPKKRKRAEAQQLGIIFEGGFTENGDGGSQLYNPTEFINGVRGQVDAWRQLPDPADWKVTPETARLLQHWRQHPFAGVRPFFCQIEAVETAIWLTEVAPQLGKRGKDFLDY
;
A
#
# COMPACT_ATOMS: atom_id res chain seq x y z
N MET A 1 -10.99 9.87 -29.17
CA MET A 1 -11.11 9.10 -27.92
C MET A 1 -10.78 10.07 -26.81
N THR A 2 -11.71 10.39 -25.92
CA THR A 2 -11.49 11.38 -24.84
C THR A 2 -10.54 10.75 -23.82
N GLU A 3 -9.36 11.32 -23.63
CA GLU A 3 -8.37 10.80 -22.69
C GLU A 3 -8.73 11.23 -21.25
N GLN A 4 -9.78 10.60 -20.71
CA GLN A 4 -10.37 10.91 -19.39
C GLN A 4 -9.35 10.82 -18.25
N PHE A 5 -8.32 9.98 -18.41
CA PHE A 5 -7.22 9.88 -17.47
C PHE A 5 -6.51 11.22 -17.23
N PHE A 6 -6.21 11.99 -18.28
CA PHE A 6 -5.47 13.26 -18.13
C PHE A 6 -6.33 14.38 -17.55
N ASP A 7 -7.64 14.35 -17.83
CA ASP A 7 -8.60 15.29 -17.24
C ASP A 7 -8.83 15.00 -15.74
N LYS A 8 -8.85 13.72 -15.34
CA LYS A 8 -9.14 13.28 -13.96
C LYS A 8 -8.22 12.13 -13.52
N PRO A 9 -6.91 12.39 -13.31
CA PRO A 9 -5.95 11.33 -12.96
C PRO A 9 -6.16 10.78 -11.55
N ILE A 10 -6.75 11.58 -10.64
CA ILE A 10 -6.99 11.22 -9.25
C ILE A 10 -8.48 10.91 -9.05
N LEU A 11 -8.80 9.65 -8.74
CA LEU A 11 -10.18 9.17 -8.59
C LEU A 11 -10.70 9.13 -7.15
N ASN A 12 -9.81 9.14 -6.16
CA ASN A 12 -10.14 8.93 -4.75
C ASN A 12 -9.92 10.19 -3.92
N SER A 13 -10.68 10.29 -2.83
CA SER A 13 -10.43 11.30 -1.79
C SER A 13 -9.17 10.93 -0.99
N PRO A 14 -8.32 11.89 -0.59
CA PRO A 14 -7.19 11.62 0.31
C PRO A 14 -7.63 11.24 1.74
N TYR A 15 -8.92 11.39 2.05
CA TYR A 15 -9.49 11.13 3.38
C TYR A 15 -10.29 9.83 3.47
N LEU A 16 -10.56 9.17 2.34
CA LEU A 16 -11.35 7.94 2.31
C LEU A 16 -10.48 6.77 1.85
N TYR A 17 -10.95 5.56 2.12
CA TYR A 17 -10.34 4.35 1.61
C TYR A 17 -10.25 4.40 0.07
N PRO A 18 -9.09 4.10 -0.54
CA PRO A 18 -8.92 4.14 -1.99
C PRO A 18 -9.66 2.97 -2.64
N ALA A 19 -10.86 3.22 -3.13
CA ALA A 19 -11.74 2.18 -3.68
C ALA A 19 -11.55 1.96 -5.18
N ARG A 20 -10.88 2.86 -5.91
CA ARG A 20 -10.78 2.80 -7.37
C ARG A 20 -9.41 3.17 -7.90
N HIS A 21 -9.06 2.68 -9.07
CA HIS A 21 -7.87 3.16 -9.79
C HIS A 21 -8.02 3.01 -11.30
N TRP A 22 -7.24 3.79 -12.03
CA TRP A 22 -7.06 3.60 -13.48
C TRP A 22 -6.24 2.34 -13.72
N GLU A 23 -6.74 1.47 -14.61
CA GLU A 23 -5.99 0.33 -15.12
C GLU A 23 -4.81 0.83 -15.97
N LEU A 24 -3.66 0.19 -15.77
CA LEU A 24 -2.46 0.40 -16.57
C LEU A 24 -2.17 -0.87 -17.36
N ASP A 25 -1.71 -0.71 -18.60
CA ASP A 25 -1.22 -1.83 -19.41
C ASP A 25 0.18 -2.30 -18.95
N SER A 26 0.72 -3.32 -19.63
CA SER A 26 2.06 -3.85 -19.36
C SER A 26 3.19 -2.84 -19.55
N ASP A 27 2.95 -1.77 -20.31
CA ASP A 27 3.89 -0.67 -20.53
C ASP A 27 3.67 0.49 -19.53
N GLY A 28 2.77 0.32 -18.55
CA GLY A 28 2.42 1.30 -17.54
C GLY A 28 1.57 2.46 -18.07
N GLN A 29 0.97 2.32 -19.25
CA GLN A 29 0.12 3.36 -19.86
C GLN A 29 -1.35 3.20 -19.43
N PRO A 30 -2.06 4.31 -19.18
CA PRO A 30 -3.47 4.27 -18.77
C PRO A 30 -4.36 3.75 -19.90
N THR A 31 -5.17 2.73 -19.61
CA THR A 31 -6.10 2.13 -20.58
C THR A 31 -7.42 2.91 -20.70
N ASN A 32 -7.59 3.97 -19.91
CA ASN A 32 -8.86 4.68 -19.67
C ASN A 32 -9.98 3.78 -19.08
N HIS A 33 -9.64 2.63 -18.50
CA HIS A 33 -10.57 1.82 -17.74
C HIS A 33 -10.39 2.05 -16.23
N ILE A 34 -11.50 2.11 -15.50
CA ILE A 34 -11.50 2.24 -14.03
C ILE A 34 -11.80 0.87 -13.43
N LEU A 35 -10.96 0.45 -12.50
CA LEU A 35 -11.17 -0.76 -11.69
C LEU A 35 -11.69 -0.37 -10.30
N GLU A 36 -12.78 -1.02 -9.88
CA GLU A 36 -13.47 -0.81 -8.60
C GLU A 36 -12.81 -1.59 -7.45
N ARG A 37 -11.49 -1.38 -7.28
CA ARG A 37 -10.72 -1.88 -6.15
C ARG A 37 -9.54 -0.96 -5.85
N ARG A 38 -8.98 -1.11 -4.65
CA ARG A 38 -7.67 -0.53 -4.31
C ARG A 38 -6.61 -1.06 -5.27
N ARG A 39 -5.74 -0.18 -5.76
CA ARG A 39 -4.56 -0.59 -6.54
C ARG A 39 -3.62 -1.38 -5.62
N SER A 40 -3.27 -2.61 -6.01
CA SER A 40 -2.23 -3.38 -5.33
C SER A 40 -0.92 -2.60 -5.33
N ALA A 41 -0.10 -2.75 -4.29
CA ALA A 41 1.27 -2.30 -4.36
C ALA A 41 1.94 -2.96 -5.57
N ASP A 42 2.67 -2.15 -6.34
CA ASP A 42 3.47 -2.59 -7.47
C ASP A 42 4.52 -1.51 -7.75
N PHE A 43 5.73 -1.89 -8.14
CA PHE A 43 6.85 -0.98 -8.37
C PHE A 43 6.91 -0.43 -9.80
N VAL A 44 5.88 -0.70 -10.61
CA VAL A 44 5.73 -0.13 -11.95
C VAL A 44 5.46 1.38 -11.86
N SER A 45 6.50 2.18 -12.11
CA SER A 45 6.39 3.63 -12.25
C SER A 45 5.91 4.00 -13.66
N PRO A 46 4.75 4.66 -13.81
CA PRO A 46 4.26 5.11 -15.11
C PRO A 46 5.04 6.35 -15.54
N VAL A 47 6.31 6.17 -15.94
CA VAL A 47 7.10 7.24 -16.54
C VAL A 47 6.95 7.12 -18.06
N PRO A 48 6.47 8.18 -18.75
CA PRO A 48 6.44 8.19 -20.21
C PRO A 48 7.83 7.87 -20.77
N LYS A 49 7.96 6.79 -21.55
CA LYS A 49 9.24 6.40 -22.14
C LYS A 49 9.75 7.55 -23.03
N PRO A 50 10.98 8.06 -22.82
CA PRO A 50 11.50 9.15 -23.61
C PRO A 50 11.58 8.74 -25.09
N LYS A 51 11.08 9.60 -25.99
CA LYS A 51 10.93 9.34 -27.43
C LYS A 51 12.25 9.08 -28.19
N LYS A 52 13.41 9.26 -27.56
CA LYS A 52 14.74 9.03 -28.17
C LYS A 52 15.57 8.09 -27.30
N ARG A 53 15.66 6.81 -27.70
CA ARG A 53 16.61 5.84 -27.12
C ARG A 53 17.99 6.03 -27.74
N LYS A 54 18.92 6.70 -27.05
CA LYS A 54 20.36 6.46 -27.27
C LYS A 54 20.75 5.21 -26.47
N ARG A 55 21.24 4.20 -27.18
CA ARG A 55 21.20 2.77 -26.80
C ARG A 55 22.24 2.31 -25.75
N ALA A 56 22.87 3.19 -24.97
CA ALA A 56 23.99 2.77 -24.11
C ALA A 56 23.86 3.13 -22.62
N GLU A 57 23.34 4.30 -22.26
CA GLU A 57 23.39 4.76 -20.85
C GLU A 57 22.09 4.58 -20.06
N ALA A 58 20.96 4.30 -20.72
CA ALA A 58 19.66 4.18 -20.06
C ALA A 58 19.39 2.79 -19.43
N GLN A 59 20.22 1.77 -19.72
CA GLN A 59 20.05 0.44 -19.13
C GLN A 59 20.47 0.38 -17.65
N GLN A 60 21.38 1.26 -17.22
CA GLN A 60 21.94 1.20 -15.87
C GLN A 60 21.03 1.87 -14.82
N LEU A 61 20.18 2.83 -15.22
CA LEU A 61 19.18 3.46 -14.35
C LEU A 61 17.90 2.63 -14.19
N GLY A 62 17.56 1.78 -15.17
CA GLY A 62 16.38 0.91 -15.10
C GLY A 62 16.50 -0.16 -14.02
N ILE A 63 17.69 -0.76 -13.88
CA ILE A 63 17.97 -1.81 -12.90
C ILE A 63 17.81 -1.33 -11.45
N ILE A 64 18.08 -0.05 -11.17
CA ILE A 64 18.01 0.53 -9.82
C ILE A 64 16.56 0.76 -9.36
N PHE A 65 15.62 0.92 -10.30
CA PHE A 65 14.21 1.21 -9.98
C PHE A 65 13.28 0.00 -10.21
N GLU A 66 13.70 -0.96 -11.05
CA GLU A 66 12.91 -2.14 -11.45
C GLU A 66 13.15 -3.36 -10.55
N GLY A 67 14.22 -3.36 -9.74
CA GLY A 67 14.49 -4.39 -8.73
C GLY A 67 14.28 -3.83 -7.32
N GLY A 68 13.36 -4.42 -6.56
CA GLY A 68 13.16 -4.10 -5.15
C GLY A 68 14.48 -4.10 -4.38
N PHE A 69 14.62 -3.19 -3.41
CA PHE A 69 15.77 -3.00 -2.52
C PHE A 69 16.73 -4.22 -2.43
N THR A 70 17.71 -4.30 -3.33
CA THR A 70 18.77 -5.30 -3.25
C THR A 70 19.96 -4.73 -2.50
N GLU A 71 19.90 -4.73 -1.18
CA GLU A 71 21.12 -4.64 -0.36
C GLU A 71 21.00 -5.58 0.84
N ASN A 72 21.29 -6.86 0.61
CA ASN A 72 21.98 -7.68 1.59
C ASN A 72 23.21 -8.25 0.89
N GLY A 73 24.36 -7.67 1.21
CA GLY A 73 25.67 -8.02 0.66
C GLY A 73 26.25 -9.31 1.23
N ASP A 74 25.48 -10.40 1.29
CA ASP A 74 26.05 -11.70 1.62
C ASP A 74 25.34 -12.86 0.89
N GLY A 75 26.12 -13.83 0.45
CA GLY A 75 25.77 -14.82 -0.58
C GLY A 75 24.60 -15.77 -0.26
N GLY A 76 23.37 -15.29 -0.45
CA GLY A 76 22.15 -16.10 -0.41
C GLY A 76 21.04 -15.46 -1.24
N SER A 77 20.77 -15.98 -2.44
CA SER A 77 19.74 -15.44 -3.34
C SER A 77 18.34 -15.82 -2.87
N GLN A 78 17.81 -15.09 -1.88
CA GLN A 78 16.36 -14.97 -1.70
C GLN A 78 15.87 -13.73 -2.43
N LEU A 79 15.10 -13.95 -3.49
CA LEU A 79 14.33 -12.90 -4.16
C LEU A 79 13.30 -12.37 -3.16
N TYR A 80 13.68 -11.30 -2.47
CA TYR A 80 12.80 -10.55 -1.61
C TYR A 80 11.78 -9.82 -2.49
N ASN A 81 10.52 -10.23 -2.44
CA ASN A 81 9.43 -9.55 -3.14
C ASN A 81 8.68 -8.61 -2.17
N PRO A 82 9.11 -7.35 -2.02
CA PRO A 82 8.47 -6.40 -1.10
C PRO A 82 6.99 -6.17 -1.43
N THR A 83 6.60 -6.37 -2.69
CA THR A 83 5.23 -6.22 -3.14
C THR A 83 4.27 -7.19 -2.47
N GLU A 84 4.65 -8.46 -2.35
CA GLU A 84 3.81 -9.49 -1.73
C GLU A 84 3.64 -9.22 -0.24
N PHE A 85 4.74 -8.87 0.44
CA PHE A 85 4.70 -8.50 1.85
C PHE A 85 3.78 -7.30 2.10
N ILE A 86 3.96 -6.20 1.35
CA ILE A 86 3.13 -4.99 1.49
C ILE A 86 1.65 -5.30 1.25
N ASN A 87 1.33 -6.05 0.19
CA ASN A 87 -0.05 -6.43 -0.10
C ASN A 87 -0.63 -7.36 0.98
N GLY A 88 0.19 -8.25 1.53
CA GLY A 88 -0.17 -9.13 2.65
C GLY A 88 -0.52 -8.34 3.90
N VAL A 89 0.36 -7.42 4.33
CA VAL A 89 0.12 -6.55 5.50
C VAL A 89 -1.16 -5.73 5.30
N ARG A 90 -1.34 -5.10 4.12
CA ARG A 90 -2.56 -4.35 3.80
C ARG A 90 -3.81 -5.22 3.93
N GLY A 91 -3.75 -6.46 3.42
CA GLY A 91 -4.86 -7.41 3.54
C GLY A 91 -5.20 -7.76 4.99
N GLN A 92 -4.18 -7.97 5.84
CA GLN A 92 -4.40 -8.24 7.27
C GLN A 92 -4.98 -7.05 8.02
N VAL A 93 -4.43 -5.85 7.77
CA VAL A 93 -4.92 -4.60 8.39
C VAL A 93 -6.35 -4.30 7.93
N ASP A 94 -6.67 -4.51 6.65
CA ASP A 94 -8.02 -4.33 6.10
C ASP A 94 -9.02 -5.31 6.76
N ALA A 95 -8.65 -6.58 6.92
CA ALA A 95 -9.48 -7.58 7.60
C ALA A 95 -9.67 -7.24 9.09
N TRP A 96 -8.59 -6.84 9.78
CA TRP A 96 -8.64 -6.43 11.18
C TRP A 96 -9.51 -5.19 11.40
N ARG A 97 -9.48 -4.21 10.49
CA ARG A 97 -10.33 -3.00 10.56
C ARG A 97 -11.82 -3.31 10.48
N GLN A 98 -12.20 -4.41 9.82
CA GLN A 98 -13.61 -4.82 9.66
C GLN A 98 -14.20 -5.52 10.88
N LEU A 99 -13.39 -5.82 11.91
CA LEU A 99 -13.88 -6.44 13.14
C LEU A 99 -14.83 -5.48 13.89
N PRO A 100 -16.09 -5.88 14.14
CA PRO A 100 -17.10 -4.98 14.69
C PRO A 100 -16.92 -4.73 16.19
N ASP A 101 -16.46 -5.72 16.94
CA ASP A 101 -16.29 -5.65 18.38
C ASP A 101 -14.86 -5.19 18.74
N PRO A 102 -14.71 -4.07 19.49
CA PRO A 102 -13.42 -3.65 20.03
C PRO A 102 -12.69 -4.71 20.86
N ALA A 103 -13.42 -5.64 21.49
CA ALA A 103 -12.82 -6.74 22.25
C ALA A 103 -12.02 -7.70 21.36
N ASP A 104 -12.41 -7.83 20.09
CA ASP A 104 -11.75 -8.71 19.12
C ASP A 104 -10.54 -8.06 18.45
N TRP A 105 -10.29 -6.76 18.70
CA TRP A 105 -9.18 -6.05 18.06
C TRP A 105 -7.81 -6.52 18.55
N LYS A 106 -7.73 -7.23 19.68
CA LYS A 106 -6.47 -7.73 20.26
C LYS A 106 -5.43 -6.62 20.49
N VAL A 107 -5.89 -5.45 20.91
CA VAL A 107 -5.06 -4.29 21.28
C VAL A 107 -5.22 -3.95 22.75
N THR A 108 -4.32 -3.13 23.28
CA THR A 108 -4.42 -2.57 24.63
C THR A 108 -5.67 -1.70 24.79
N PRO A 109 -6.19 -1.53 26.04
CA PRO A 109 -7.33 -0.66 26.30
C PRO A 109 -7.13 0.78 25.81
N GLU A 110 -5.92 1.31 25.95
CA GLU A 110 -5.55 2.65 25.50
C GLU A 110 -5.64 2.76 23.96
N THR A 111 -5.06 1.80 23.25
CA THR A 111 -5.13 1.73 21.79
C THR A 111 -6.57 1.53 21.30
N ALA A 112 -7.36 0.69 21.97
CA ALA A 112 -8.78 0.52 21.64
C ALA A 112 -9.56 1.85 21.75
N ARG A 113 -9.34 2.62 22.81
CA ARG A 113 -9.97 3.93 22.98
C ARG A 113 -9.54 4.93 21.90
N LEU A 114 -8.26 4.92 21.52
CA LEU A 114 -7.74 5.76 20.43
C LEU A 114 -8.38 5.41 19.08
N LEU A 115 -8.45 4.11 18.75
CA LEU A 115 -9.05 3.63 17.50
C LEU A 115 -10.55 3.93 17.43
N GLN A 116 -11.29 3.80 18.54
CA GLN A 116 -12.69 4.20 18.61
C GLN A 116 -12.87 5.67 18.28
N HIS A 117 -12.01 6.54 18.85
CA HIS A 117 -12.04 7.96 18.54
C HIS A 117 -11.75 8.22 17.05
N TRP A 118 -10.65 7.69 16.49
CA TRP A 118 -10.29 7.97 15.10
C TRP A 118 -11.25 7.41 14.06
N ARG A 119 -11.87 6.24 14.32
CA ARG A 119 -12.79 5.60 13.36
C ARG A 119 -14.17 6.27 13.33
N GLN A 120 -14.59 6.91 14.41
CA GLN A 120 -15.97 7.41 14.56
C GLN A 120 -16.06 8.93 14.70
N HIS A 121 -14.97 9.62 15.04
CA HIS A 121 -15.03 11.05 15.36
C HIS A 121 -15.25 11.92 14.12
N PRO A 122 -16.30 12.76 14.08
CA PRO A 122 -16.47 13.76 13.04
C PRO A 122 -15.52 14.93 13.30
N PHE A 123 -14.36 14.92 12.67
CA PHE A 123 -13.40 16.02 12.73
C PHE A 123 -14.00 17.30 12.11
N ALA A 124 -14.11 18.37 12.91
CA ALA A 124 -14.66 19.66 12.46
C ALA A 124 -13.64 20.57 11.74
N GLY A 125 -12.34 20.22 11.80
CA GLY A 125 -11.25 20.99 11.25
C GLY A 125 -10.22 20.11 10.55
N VAL A 126 -8.94 20.27 10.89
CA VAL A 126 -7.88 19.41 10.37
C VAL A 126 -8.16 17.97 10.78
N ARG A 127 -8.30 17.10 9.77
CA ARG A 127 -8.49 15.67 9.94
C ARG A 127 -7.35 14.92 9.25
N PRO A 128 -6.91 13.79 9.81
CA PRO A 128 -5.82 13.03 9.19
C PRO A 128 -6.23 12.49 7.82
N PHE A 129 -5.28 12.42 6.90
CA PHE A 129 -5.45 11.68 5.66
C PHE A 129 -5.61 10.20 5.94
N PHE A 130 -6.29 9.48 5.05
CA PHE A 130 -6.47 8.04 5.18
C PHE A 130 -5.11 7.33 5.30
N CYS A 131 -4.10 7.73 4.52
CA CYS A 131 -2.77 7.14 4.58
C CYS A 131 -2.07 7.35 5.93
N GLN A 132 -2.35 8.44 6.64
CA GLN A 132 -1.81 8.69 7.98
C GLN A 132 -2.46 7.76 9.00
N ILE A 133 -3.79 7.61 8.94
CA ILE A 133 -4.52 6.66 9.79
C ILE A 133 -4.03 5.25 9.51
N GLU A 134 -3.95 4.86 8.24
CA GLU A 134 -3.49 3.54 7.83
C GLU A 134 -2.06 3.25 8.29
N ALA A 135 -1.15 4.23 8.23
CA ALA A 135 0.22 4.04 8.71
C ALA A 135 0.24 3.72 10.22
N VAL A 136 -0.55 4.44 11.02
CA VAL A 136 -0.62 4.18 12.47
C VAL A 136 -1.34 2.86 12.76
N GLU A 137 -2.44 2.57 12.07
CA GLU A 137 -3.13 1.27 12.17
C GLU A 137 -2.21 0.11 11.80
N THR A 138 -1.36 0.28 10.79
CA THR A 138 -0.35 -0.72 10.39
C THR A 138 0.68 -0.92 11.50
N ALA A 139 1.18 0.16 12.10
CA ALA A 139 2.12 0.08 13.21
C ALA A 139 1.49 -0.66 14.41
N ILE A 140 0.27 -0.28 14.81
CA ILE A 140 -0.50 -0.95 15.86
C ILE A 140 -0.67 -2.44 15.56
N TRP A 141 -1.05 -2.76 14.32
CA TRP A 141 -1.26 -4.15 13.93
C TRP A 141 0.03 -4.98 14.06
N LEU A 142 1.16 -4.45 13.60
CA LEU A 142 2.46 -5.13 13.70
C LEU A 142 2.92 -5.27 15.16
N THR A 143 2.70 -4.27 16.01
CA THR A 143 3.24 -4.27 17.38
C THR A 143 2.35 -4.97 18.40
N GLU A 144 1.03 -4.86 18.29
CA GLU A 144 0.08 -5.36 19.28
C GLU A 144 -0.66 -6.61 18.79
N VAL A 145 -1.10 -6.63 17.53
CA VAL A 145 -2.03 -7.65 17.03
C VAL A 145 -1.27 -8.87 16.49
N ALA A 146 -0.32 -8.67 15.59
CA ALA A 146 0.43 -9.74 14.92
C ALA A 146 1.07 -10.73 15.90
N PRO A 147 1.72 -10.32 17.01
CA PRO A 147 2.30 -11.26 17.98
C PRO A 147 1.28 -12.24 18.57
N GLN A 148 -0.01 -11.87 18.61
CA GLN A 148 -1.09 -12.67 19.18
C GLN A 148 -1.76 -13.61 18.16
N LEU A 149 -1.42 -13.53 16.87
CA LEU A 149 -2.05 -14.32 15.79
C LEU A 149 -1.31 -15.65 15.49
N GLY A 150 -0.29 -16.00 16.27
CA GLY A 150 0.47 -17.22 16.09
C GLY A 150 1.21 -17.23 14.74
N LYS A 151 1.12 -18.34 13.98
CA LYS A 151 1.85 -18.50 12.71
C LYS A 151 1.57 -17.37 11.72
N ARG A 152 0.31 -16.97 11.59
CA ARG A 152 -0.11 -15.90 10.65
C ARG A 152 0.54 -14.55 10.95
N GLY A 153 0.82 -14.26 12.22
CA GLY A 153 1.48 -13.02 12.61
C GLY A 153 3.00 -13.10 12.50
N LYS A 154 3.59 -14.26 12.83
CA LYS A 154 5.03 -14.50 12.71
C LYS A 154 5.56 -14.26 11.30
N ASP A 155 4.80 -14.70 10.28
CA ASP A 155 5.15 -14.48 8.88
C ASP A 155 5.36 -12.99 8.52
N PHE A 156 4.81 -12.05 9.31
CA PHE A 156 5.00 -10.61 9.13
C PHE A 156 5.98 -9.95 10.11
N LEU A 157 6.40 -10.67 11.16
CA LEU A 157 7.32 -10.18 12.19
C LEU A 157 8.77 -10.60 11.94
N ASP A 158 8.98 -11.74 11.28
CA ASP A 158 10.29 -12.31 10.99
C ASP A 158 10.92 -11.71 9.69
N TYR A 159 10.47 -10.51 9.28
CA TYR A 159 10.80 -9.83 8.02
C TYR A 159 11.99 -8.88 8.13
#